data_AF-A0AAD6Y1B0-F1
#
_entry.id   AF-A0AAD6Y1B0-F1
#
_cell.length_a   1.000
_cell.length_b   1.000
_cell.length_c   1.000
_cell.angle_alpha   90.00
_cell.angle_beta   90.00
_cell.angle_gamma   90.00
#
_symmetry.space_group_name_H-M   'P 1'
#
loop_
_entity.id
_entity.type
_entity.pdbx_description
1 polymer ?
#
loop_
_entity_poly.entity_id
_entity_poly.type
_entity_poly.pdbx_seq_one_letter_code
_entity_poly.pdbx_strand_id
1 'polypeptide(L)'
;AVRDTFGRNVTDAEVWNSLYVKEFLPRPSQFIWKCVHNAHKAGAYWIHIPDCKDRAICKDCGVTESLEHILVNCGSPRQEIIWEAAETLWLERESKWPGVSLGTVLGCGLAEFRDGGGKIDRGAQRLYRILMSESAYLIWRLRNERVIDRDGVPASEEEIINKFKFTINQRLQMDKLLANRPRKGKLPALPPKLVLQTWAGILDDLGERQLPADWLREPRVLVGSRAFPPRTQQRRSDSRGIG
;
A
#
# COMPACT_ATOMS: atom_id res chain seq x y z
N ALA A 1 -1.58 -4.93 18.48
CA ALA A 1 -1.56 -4.58 17.04
C ALA A 1 -0.72 -5.58 16.23
N VAL A 2 0.63 -5.51 16.22
CA VAL A 2 1.48 -6.42 15.40
C VAL A 2 1.28 -7.91 15.76
N ARG A 3 1.18 -8.23 17.06
CA ARG A 3 0.89 -9.59 17.56
C ARG A 3 -0.45 -10.13 17.08
N ASP A 4 -1.47 -9.27 17.06
CA ASP A 4 -2.84 -9.65 16.71
C ASP A 4 -2.98 -9.87 15.19
N THR A 5 -2.14 -9.22 14.40
CA THR A 5 -2.09 -9.37 12.93
C THR A 5 -1.28 -10.58 12.48
N PHE A 6 -0.11 -10.83 13.08
CA PHE A 6 0.84 -11.84 12.58
C PHE A 6 0.92 -13.10 13.44
N GLY A 7 0.10 -13.20 14.49
CA GLY A 7 -0.07 -14.42 15.29
C GLY A 7 1.19 -14.86 16.07
N ARG A 8 2.20 -14.00 16.19
CA ARG A 8 3.44 -14.27 16.94
C ARG A 8 3.92 -13.05 17.69
N ASN A 9 4.65 -13.28 18.77
CA ASN A 9 5.42 -12.23 19.43
C ASN A 9 6.56 -11.82 18.50
N VAL A 10 6.71 -10.51 18.31
CA VAL A 10 7.76 -9.92 17.49
C VAL A 10 8.62 -9.05 18.39
N THR A 11 9.93 -9.19 18.26
CA THR A 11 10.91 -8.39 19.00
C THR A 11 11.10 -7.01 18.35
N ASP A 12 11.54 -6.02 19.11
CA ASP A 12 11.86 -4.68 18.57
C ASP A 12 12.92 -4.74 17.45
N ALA A 13 13.89 -5.67 17.58
CA ALA A 13 14.90 -5.90 16.56
C ALA A 13 14.30 -6.44 15.25
N GLU A 14 13.31 -7.32 15.32
CA GLU A 14 12.59 -7.79 14.13
C GLU A 14 11.77 -6.68 13.49
N VAL A 15 11.07 -5.88 14.29
CA VAL A 15 10.35 -4.69 13.79
C VAL A 15 11.32 -3.77 13.07
N TRP A 16 12.46 -3.45 13.68
CA TRP A 16 13.50 -2.62 13.08
C TRP A 16 14.01 -3.18 11.76
N ASN A 17 14.40 -4.46 11.74
CA ASN A 17 14.92 -5.12 10.54
C ASN A 17 13.87 -5.19 9.41
N SER A 18 12.58 -5.26 9.77
CA SER A 18 11.48 -5.30 8.79
C SER A 18 11.31 -3.99 8.00
N LEU A 19 11.85 -2.87 8.51
CA LEU A 19 11.80 -1.57 7.83
C LEU A 19 12.76 -1.48 6.63
N TYR A 20 13.74 -2.38 6.58
CA TYR A 20 14.81 -2.41 5.59
C TYR A 20 14.69 -3.60 4.63
N VAL A 21 13.51 -4.21 4.54
CA VAL A 21 13.27 -5.30 3.59
C VAL A 21 13.47 -4.80 2.15
N LYS A 22 14.08 -5.65 1.31
CA LYS A 22 14.48 -5.29 -0.06
C LYS A 22 13.30 -4.92 -0.96
N GLU A 23 12.10 -5.30 -0.56
CA GLU A 23 10.87 -4.97 -1.25
C GLU A 23 10.53 -3.48 -1.16
N PHE A 24 10.93 -2.77 -0.09
CA PHE A 24 10.57 -1.37 0.05
C PHE A 24 11.45 -0.46 -0.80
N LEU A 25 10.80 0.46 -1.51
CA LEU A 25 11.51 1.57 -2.10
C LEU A 25 12.04 2.52 -1.01
N PRO A 26 13.10 3.30 -1.28
CA PRO A 26 13.70 4.18 -0.29
C PRO A 26 12.70 5.16 0.36
N ARG A 27 11.75 5.67 -0.43
CA ARG A 27 10.75 6.66 0.05
C ARG A 27 9.67 6.02 0.95
N PRO A 28 8.97 4.95 0.54
CA PRO A 28 8.12 4.17 1.45
C PRO A 28 8.83 3.66 2.71
N SER A 29 10.05 3.12 2.60
CA SER A 29 10.82 2.66 3.76
C SER A 29 11.09 3.81 4.74
N GLN A 30 11.60 4.95 4.25
CA GLN A 30 11.80 6.14 5.07
C GLN A 30 10.49 6.65 5.69
N PHE A 31 9.39 6.57 4.96
CA PHE A 31 8.08 6.95 5.45
C PHE A 31 7.63 6.07 6.63
N ILE A 32 7.66 4.74 6.47
CA ILE A 32 7.28 3.78 7.53
C ILE A 32 8.20 3.93 8.73
N TRP A 33 9.52 4.08 8.51
CA TRP A 33 10.48 4.34 9.57
C TRP A 33 10.09 5.57 10.38
N LYS A 34 9.77 6.69 9.71
CA LYS A 34 9.32 7.91 10.39
C LYS A 34 7.99 7.71 11.11
N CYS A 35 7.08 6.87 10.61
CA CYS A 35 5.83 6.55 11.30
C CYS A 35 6.08 5.79 12.60
N VAL A 36 6.94 4.77 12.59
CA VAL A 36 7.30 4.00 13.78
C VAL A 36 7.93 4.88 14.86
N HIS A 37 8.69 5.91 14.47
CA HIS A 37 9.34 6.85 15.38
C HIS A 37 8.49 8.08 15.71
N ASN A 38 7.23 8.13 15.25
CA ASN A 38 6.36 9.30 15.38
C ASN A 38 7.03 10.62 14.93
N ALA A 39 7.85 10.54 13.88
CA ALA A 39 8.70 11.63 13.39
C ALA A 39 8.05 12.48 12.29
N HIS A 40 6.79 12.20 11.94
CA HIS A 40 6.03 12.99 10.97
C HIS A 40 5.27 14.12 11.66
N LYS A 41 5.18 15.26 10.98
CA LYS A 41 4.47 16.44 11.46
C LYS A 41 2.98 16.34 11.12
N ALA A 42 2.15 15.91 12.07
CA ALA A 42 0.70 15.82 11.94
C ALA A 42 -0.01 16.22 13.24
N GLY A 43 -1.27 16.64 13.14
CA GLY A 43 -2.14 16.89 14.29
C GLY A 43 -1.55 17.86 15.30
N ALA A 44 -1.38 17.36 16.52
CA ALA A 44 -0.90 18.11 17.69
C ALA A 44 0.41 18.88 17.44
N TYR A 45 1.27 18.38 16.56
CA TYR A 45 2.51 19.08 16.18
C TYR A 45 2.23 20.52 15.70
N TRP A 46 1.14 20.74 14.96
CA TRP A 46 0.83 22.02 14.35
C TRP A 46 0.09 22.99 15.28
N ILE A 47 -0.50 22.51 16.39
CA ILE A 47 -1.34 23.31 17.31
C ILE A 47 -0.56 24.50 17.91
N HIS A 48 0.73 24.31 18.15
CA HIS A 48 1.58 25.33 18.79
C HIS A 48 2.23 26.30 17.78
N ILE A 49 1.98 26.14 16.48
CA ILE A 49 2.55 27.00 15.43
C ILE A 49 1.44 27.97 14.96
N PRO A 50 1.53 29.28 15.28
CA PRO A 50 0.43 30.24 15.09
C PRO A 50 -0.24 30.21 13.71
N ASP A 51 0.56 30.22 12.64
CA ASP A 51 0.07 30.30 11.25
C ASP A 51 -0.22 28.93 10.61
N CYS A 52 -0.16 27.85 11.39
CA CYS A 52 -0.34 26.49 10.88
C CYS A 52 -1.33 25.66 11.69
N LYS A 53 -2.04 26.26 12.65
CA LYS A 53 -2.98 25.54 13.54
C LYS A 53 -4.07 24.81 12.76
N ASP A 54 -4.49 25.35 11.63
CA ASP A 54 -5.46 24.75 10.72
C ASP A 54 -4.99 23.40 10.14
N ARG A 55 -3.68 23.16 10.07
CA ARG A 55 -3.08 21.89 9.61
C ARG A 55 -3.16 20.77 10.65
N ALA A 56 -3.56 21.08 11.88
CA ALA A 56 -3.77 20.07 12.92
C ALA A 56 -5.08 19.29 12.70
N ILE A 57 -6.06 19.91 12.03
CA ILE A 57 -7.41 19.39 11.90
C ILE A 57 -7.65 18.88 10.48
N CYS A 58 -8.23 17.69 10.37
CA CYS A 58 -8.62 17.15 9.08
C CYS A 58 -9.77 17.97 8.50
N LYS A 59 -9.53 18.64 7.36
CA LYS A 59 -10.56 19.47 6.70
C LYS A 59 -11.78 18.67 6.20
N ASP A 60 -11.68 17.34 6.06
CA ASP A 60 -12.80 16.51 5.56
C ASP A 60 -13.77 16.10 6.68
N CYS A 61 -13.29 15.90 7.91
CA CYS A 61 -14.09 15.32 9.00
C CYS A 61 -13.93 16.02 10.35
N GLY A 62 -13.13 17.08 10.43
CA GLY A 62 -13.05 17.96 11.60
C GLY A 62 -12.28 17.40 12.81
N VAL A 63 -11.74 16.19 12.75
CA VAL A 63 -10.97 15.60 13.85
C VAL A 63 -9.50 15.99 13.79
N THR A 64 -8.81 15.94 14.92
CA THR A 64 -7.34 16.14 14.96
C THR A 64 -6.65 15.00 14.20
N GLU A 65 -5.80 15.34 13.24
CA GLU A 65 -5.11 14.34 12.43
C GLU A 65 -4.08 13.55 13.25
N SER A 66 -4.18 12.23 13.25
CA SER A 66 -3.13 11.31 13.67
C SER A 66 -2.66 10.47 12.47
N LEU A 67 -1.54 9.74 12.61
CA LEU A 67 -1.13 8.79 11.57
C LEU A 67 -2.19 7.72 11.32
N GLU A 68 -2.81 7.19 12.37
CA GLU A 68 -3.89 6.21 12.26
C GLU A 68 -5.12 6.81 11.57
N HIS A 69 -5.47 8.05 11.90
CA HIS A 69 -6.52 8.77 11.21
C HIS A 69 -6.22 8.90 9.71
N ILE A 70 -5.04 9.45 9.36
CA ILE A 70 -4.67 9.70 7.96
C ILE A 70 -4.64 8.39 7.15
N LEU A 71 -4.09 7.33 7.73
CA LEU A 71 -3.83 6.08 7.00
C LEU A 71 -5.00 5.12 7.00
N VAL A 72 -5.90 5.15 7.99
CA VAL A 72 -6.90 4.07 8.18
C VAL A 72 -8.30 4.62 8.51
N ASN A 73 -8.40 5.61 9.39
CA ASN A 73 -9.69 6.00 9.99
C ASN A 73 -10.27 7.30 9.43
N CYS A 74 -9.70 7.87 8.36
CA CYS A 74 -10.19 9.13 7.81
C CYS A 74 -11.57 8.93 7.17
N GLY A 75 -12.53 9.80 7.53
CA GLY A 75 -13.86 9.81 6.92
C GLY A 75 -13.88 10.32 5.47
N SER A 76 -12.75 10.78 4.95
CA SER A 76 -12.59 11.11 3.53
C SER A 76 -12.42 9.84 2.70
N PRO A 77 -12.96 9.78 1.47
CA PRO A 77 -12.91 8.58 0.63
C PRO A 77 -11.48 8.21 0.17
N ARG A 78 -10.50 9.12 0.28
CA ARG A 78 -9.16 8.94 -0.30
C ARG A 78 -8.40 7.70 0.18
N GLN A 79 -8.33 7.48 1.49
CA GLN A 79 -7.60 6.34 2.03
C GLN A 79 -8.36 5.03 1.74
N GLU A 80 -9.70 5.08 1.85
CA GLU A 80 -10.61 3.98 1.53
C GLU A 80 -10.42 3.51 0.09
N ILE A 81 -10.48 4.43 -0.89
CA ILE A 81 -10.27 4.14 -2.32
C ILE A 81 -8.93 3.44 -2.56
N ILE A 82 -7.85 3.88 -1.91
CA ILE A 82 -6.52 3.28 -2.08
C ILE A 82 -6.45 1.87 -1.46
N TRP A 83 -7.10 1.66 -0.30
CA TRP A 83 -7.11 0.34 0.32
C TRP A 83 -8.02 -0.64 -0.41
N GLU A 84 -9.19 -0.21 -0.90
CA GLU A 84 -10.06 -1.01 -1.77
C GLU A 84 -9.34 -1.42 -3.07
N ALA A 85 -8.60 -0.48 -3.66
CA ALA A 85 -7.73 -0.71 -4.80
C ALA A 85 -6.64 -1.75 -4.51
N ALA A 86 -5.97 -1.65 -3.37
CA ALA A 86 -4.93 -2.59 -2.96
C ALA A 86 -5.51 -3.98 -2.62
N GLU A 87 -6.65 -4.03 -1.94
CA GLU A 87 -7.40 -5.25 -1.65
C GLU A 87 -7.81 -5.95 -2.95
N THR A 88 -8.33 -5.19 -3.92
CA THR A 88 -8.74 -5.78 -5.20
C THR A 88 -7.54 -6.43 -5.91
N LEU A 89 -6.40 -5.73 -6.01
CA LEU A 89 -5.18 -6.32 -6.60
C LEU A 89 -4.67 -7.54 -5.83
N TRP A 90 -4.82 -7.56 -4.51
CA TRP A 90 -4.44 -8.72 -3.70
C TRP A 90 -5.35 -9.92 -4.01
N LEU A 91 -6.65 -9.69 -4.13
CA LEU A 91 -7.66 -10.72 -4.34
C LEU A 91 -7.62 -11.37 -5.73
N GLU A 92 -6.98 -10.73 -6.72
CA GLU A 92 -6.69 -11.37 -8.01
C GLU A 92 -5.75 -12.58 -7.88
N ARG A 93 -4.93 -12.62 -6.82
CA ARG A 93 -3.95 -13.69 -6.59
C ARG A 93 -4.28 -14.55 -5.38
N GLU A 94 -4.87 -13.95 -4.35
CA GLU A 94 -5.07 -14.56 -3.04
C GLU A 94 -6.55 -14.57 -2.64
N SER A 95 -6.98 -15.58 -1.89
CA SER A 95 -8.41 -15.76 -1.58
C SER A 95 -8.95 -14.84 -0.48
N LYS A 96 -8.07 -14.22 0.32
CA LYS A 96 -8.46 -13.45 1.50
C LYS A 96 -7.54 -12.27 1.74
N TRP A 97 -8.14 -11.09 1.88
CA TRP A 97 -7.44 -9.89 2.33
C TRP A 97 -7.23 -9.91 3.85
N PRO A 98 -6.00 -9.69 4.37
CA PRO A 98 -5.74 -9.65 5.81
C PRO A 98 -6.33 -8.43 6.54
N GLY A 99 -6.88 -7.46 5.81
CA GLY A 99 -7.38 -6.21 6.37
C GLY A 99 -6.28 -5.17 6.64
N VAL A 100 -6.72 -3.96 6.98
CA VAL A 100 -5.84 -2.80 7.20
C VAL A 100 -6.04 -2.25 8.62
N SER A 101 -4.93 -2.04 9.32
CA SER A 101 -4.86 -1.29 10.57
C SER A 101 -3.52 -0.55 10.61
N LEU A 102 -3.35 0.40 11.55
CA LEU A 102 -2.04 1.03 11.72
C LEU A 102 -0.95 -0.03 12.00
N GLY A 103 -1.28 -1.06 12.78
CA GLY A 103 -0.38 -2.18 13.06
C GLY A 103 0.03 -2.97 11.82
N THR A 104 -0.91 -3.26 10.92
CA THR A 104 -0.61 -4.00 9.69
C THR A 104 0.24 -3.17 8.73
N VAL A 105 0.02 -1.85 8.68
CA VAL A 105 0.81 -0.91 7.86
C VAL A 105 2.24 -0.80 8.39
N LEU A 106 2.42 -0.53 9.69
CA LEU A 106 3.75 -0.36 10.29
C LEU A 106 4.53 -1.67 10.33
N GLY A 107 3.82 -2.79 10.51
CA GLY A 107 4.40 -4.14 10.55
C GLY A 107 4.43 -4.85 9.20
N CYS A 108 4.09 -4.20 8.07
CA CYS A 108 3.91 -4.92 6.80
C CYS A 108 5.18 -5.66 6.33
N GLY A 109 6.36 -5.18 6.72
CA GLY A 109 7.65 -5.84 6.46
C GLY A 109 7.84 -7.18 7.20
N LEU A 110 7.03 -7.46 8.22
CA LEU A 110 7.03 -8.71 8.99
C LEU A 110 6.05 -9.74 8.44
N ALA A 111 5.21 -9.36 7.48
CA ALA A 111 4.20 -10.24 6.96
C ALA A 111 4.82 -11.49 6.32
N GLU A 112 4.25 -12.63 6.64
CA GLU A 112 4.59 -13.94 6.09
C GLU A 112 3.30 -14.62 5.63
N PHE A 113 3.34 -15.18 4.44
CA PHE A 113 2.24 -15.92 3.83
C PHE A 113 2.72 -17.31 3.50
N ARG A 114 1.84 -18.30 3.64
CA ARG A 114 2.17 -19.71 3.40
C ARG A 114 1.23 -20.28 2.35
N ASP A 115 1.77 -21.14 1.50
CA ASP A 115 0.99 -21.92 0.54
C ASP A 115 0.18 -23.02 1.25
N GLY A 116 -0.67 -23.72 0.49
CA GLY A 116 -1.48 -24.84 1.02
C GLY A 116 -0.64 -26.00 1.58
N GLY A 117 0.65 -26.06 1.28
CA GLY A 117 1.62 -27.02 1.84
C GLY A 117 2.39 -26.49 3.05
N GLY A 118 2.07 -25.30 3.56
CA GLY A 118 2.71 -24.67 4.71
C GLY A 118 4.08 -24.05 4.44
N LYS A 119 4.55 -24.03 3.18
CA LYS A 119 5.81 -23.38 2.80
C LYS A 119 5.58 -21.88 2.61
N ILE A 120 6.62 -21.07 2.88
CA ILE A 120 6.54 -19.62 2.69
C ILE A 120 6.31 -19.30 1.21
N ASP A 121 5.20 -18.63 0.91
CA ASP A 121 4.93 -18.04 -0.40
C ASP A 121 5.62 -16.68 -0.49
N ARG A 122 6.81 -16.70 -1.10
CA ARG A 122 7.63 -15.50 -1.31
C ARG A 122 6.99 -14.50 -2.27
N GLY A 123 6.16 -14.96 -3.21
CA GLY A 123 5.45 -14.10 -4.16
C GLY A 123 4.37 -13.31 -3.43
N ALA A 124 3.52 -14.00 -2.66
CA ALA A 124 2.47 -13.40 -1.83
C ALA A 124 3.05 -12.39 -0.84
N GLN A 125 4.06 -12.82 -0.08
CA GLN A 125 4.74 -11.98 0.89
C GLN A 125 5.31 -10.70 0.28
N ARG A 126 5.92 -10.83 -0.90
CA ARG A 126 6.49 -9.68 -1.60
C ARG A 126 5.41 -8.74 -2.13
N LEU A 127 4.34 -9.27 -2.70
CA LEU A 127 3.21 -8.49 -3.19
C LEU A 127 2.56 -7.71 -2.03
N TYR A 128 2.28 -8.37 -0.91
CA TYR A 128 1.68 -7.73 0.25
C TYR A 128 2.51 -6.55 0.75
N ARG A 129 3.82 -6.75 0.90
CA ARG A 129 4.76 -5.70 1.32
C ARG A 129 4.76 -4.51 0.38
N ILE A 130 4.72 -4.78 -0.94
CA ILE A 130 4.64 -3.73 -1.95
C ILE A 130 3.32 -2.95 -1.80
N LEU A 131 2.18 -3.64 -1.81
CA LEU A 131 0.87 -3.01 -1.74
C LEU A 131 0.74 -2.18 -0.46
N MET A 132 1.07 -2.74 0.70
CA MET A 132 0.95 -2.04 1.98
C MET A 132 1.84 -0.80 2.07
N SER A 133 3.11 -0.91 1.67
CA SER A 133 4.07 0.19 1.80
C SER A 133 3.83 1.31 0.78
N GLU A 134 3.56 0.97 -0.48
CA GLU A 134 3.27 1.96 -1.54
C GLU A 134 1.93 2.66 -1.29
N SER A 135 0.89 1.92 -0.89
CA SER A 135 -0.43 2.51 -0.55
C SER A 135 -0.33 3.49 0.61
N ALA A 136 0.31 3.09 1.72
CA ALA A 136 0.44 3.95 2.89
C ALA A 136 1.22 5.23 2.56
N TYR A 137 2.31 5.11 1.81
CA TYR A 137 3.08 6.27 1.37
C TYR A 137 2.30 7.17 0.40
N LEU A 138 1.53 6.60 -0.52
CA LEU A 138 0.68 7.35 -1.43
C LEU A 138 -0.41 8.13 -0.69
N ILE A 139 -1.09 7.50 0.28
CA ILE A 139 -2.10 8.15 1.12
C ILE A 139 -1.48 9.37 1.83
N TRP A 140 -0.31 9.19 2.45
CA TRP A 140 0.42 10.27 3.10
C TRP A 140 0.78 11.40 2.14
N ARG A 141 1.29 11.08 0.94
CA ARG A 141 1.63 12.07 -0.09
C ARG A 141 0.42 12.86 -0.53
N LEU A 142 -0.70 12.20 -0.82
CA LEU A 142 -1.93 12.86 -1.22
C LEU A 142 -2.45 13.78 -0.11
N ARG A 143 -2.38 13.36 1.16
CA ARG A 143 -2.72 14.22 2.29
C ARG A 143 -1.85 15.48 2.30
N ASN A 144 -0.54 15.33 2.13
CA ASN A 144 0.39 16.47 2.12
C ASN A 144 0.15 17.41 0.94
N GLU A 145 -0.02 16.87 -0.26
CA GLU A 145 -0.36 17.65 -1.47
C GLU A 145 -1.63 18.47 -1.23
N ARG A 146 -2.67 17.88 -0.63
CA ARG A 146 -3.87 18.64 -0.25
C ARG A 146 -3.56 19.77 0.73
N VAL A 147 -2.88 19.45 1.84
CA VAL A 147 -2.70 20.37 2.97
C VAL A 147 -1.72 21.49 2.66
N ILE A 148 -0.73 21.24 1.79
CA ILE A 148 0.39 22.14 1.52
C ILE A 148 0.28 22.78 0.13
N ASP A 149 -0.10 22.02 -0.89
CA ASP A 149 0.00 22.47 -2.29
C ASP A 149 -1.35 22.88 -2.90
N ARG A 150 -2.47 22.43 -2.33
CA ARG A 150 -3.83 22.65 -2.87
C ARG A 150 -4.77 23.37 -1.92
N ASP A 151 -4.26 24.01 -0.87
CA ASP A 151 -5.05 24.78 0.12
C ASP A 151 -6.23 24.04 0.77
N GLY A 152 -6.25 22.70 0.73
CA GLY A 152 -7.36 21.89 1.23
C GLY A 152 -8.26 21.27 0.16
N VAL A 153 -8.09 21.61 -1.12
CA VAL A 153 -8.90 21.04 -2.21
C VAL A 153 -8.56 19.55 -2.41
N PRO A 154 -9.53 18.63 -2.22
CA PRO A 154 -9.29 17.20 -2.39
C PRO A 154 -9.12 16.83 -3.87
N ALA A 155 -8.30 15.82 -4.12
CA ALA A 155 -8.21 15.17 -5.44
C ALA A 155 -9.51 14.42 -5.74
N SER A 156 -9.88 14.32 -7.02
CA SER A 156 -11.02 13.49 -7.45
C SER A 156 -10.73 12.00 -7.25
N GLU A 157 -11.77 11.17 -7.18
CA GLU A 157 -11.61 9.71 -7.06
C GLU A 157 -10.82 9.14 -8.24
N GLU A 158 -11.10 9.61 -9.46
CA GLU A 158 -10.36 9.22 -10.66
C GLU A 158 -8.88 9.58 -10.57
N GLU A 159 -8.55 10.79 -10.08
CA GLU A 159 -7.16 11.20 -9.88
C GLU A 159 -6.45 10.29 -8.87
N ILE A 160 -7.11 9.96 -7.76
CA ILE A 160 -6.58 9.08 -6.71
C ILE A 160 -6.29 7.68 -7.28
N ILE A 161 -7.25 7.10 -8.01
CA ILE A 161 -7.11 5.79 -8.65
C ILE A 161 -5.98 5.81 -9.69
N ASN A 162 -5.90 6.85 -10.52
CA ASN A 162 -4.84 6.98 -11.53
C ASN A 162 -3.46 7.11 -10.89
N LYS A 163 -3.32 7.84 -9.78
CA LYS A 163 -2.07 7.91 -9.01
C LYS A 163 -1.70 6.57 -8.38
N PHE A 164 -2.67 5.81 -7.90
CA PHE A 164 -2.44 4.44 -7.39
C PHE A 164 -1.96 3.52 -8.52
N LYS A 165 -2.70 3.44 -9.64
CA LYS A 165 -2.34 2.66 -10.83
C LYS A 165 -0.94 3.02 -11.31
N PHE A 166 -0.61 4.30 -11.40
CA PHE A 166 0.73 4.76 -11.79
C PHE A 166 1.79 4.24 -10.82
N THR A 167 1.56 4.35 -9.50
CA THR A 167 2.51 3.91 -8.46
C THR A 167 2.81 2.41 -8.58
N ILE A 168 1.78 1.57 -8.67
CA ILE A 168 1.95 0.12 -8.79
C ILE A 168 2.58 -0.26 -10.14
N ASN A 169 2.21 0.42 -11.23
CA ASN A 169 2.83 0.22 -12.54
C ASN A 169 4.32 0.55 -12.56
N GLN A 170 4.72 1.66 -11.95
CA GLN A 170 6.14 2.02 -11.81
C GLN A 170 6.90 0.94 -11.04
N ARG A 171 6.28 0.38 -9.99
CA ARG A 171 6.87 -0.72 -9.24
C ARG A 171 7.08 -1.97 -10.10
N LEU A 172 6.07 -2.36 -10.89
CA LEU A 172 6.17 -3.48 -11.83
C LEU A 172 7.28 -3.24 -12.87
N GLN A 173 7.37 -2.05 -13.47
CA GLN A 173 8.41 -1.76 -14.45
C GLN A 173 9.81 -1.85 -13.82
N MET A 174 9.99 -1.34 -12.60
CA MET A 174 11.26 -1.48 -11.90
C MET A 174 11.62 -2.95 -11.66
N ASP A 175 10.65 -3.77 -11.25
CA ASP A 175 10.87 -5.20 -11.03
C ASP A 175 11.30 -5.92 -12.32
N LYS A 176 10.67 -5.61 -13.46
CA LYS A 176 11.05 -6.13 -14.78
C LYS A 176 12.48 -5.73 -15.15
N LEU A 177 12.85 -4.47 -14.93
CA LEU A 177 14.21 -3.98 -15.19
C LEU A 177 15.25 -4.70 -14.33
N LEU A 178 14.96 -4.91 -13.05
CA LEU A 178 15.87 -5.61 -12.13
C LEU A 178 15.95 -7.11 -12.40
N ALA A 179 14.89 -7.73 -12.93
CA ALA A 179 14.87 -9.14 -13.31
C ALA A 179 15.62 -9.41 -14.62
N ASN A 180 15.52 -8.51 -15.61
CA ASN A 180 16.19 -8.63 -16.90
C ASN A 180 17.67 -8.20 -16.86
N ARG A 181 18.16 -7.68 -15.73
CA ARG A 181 19.54 -7.22 -15.58
C ARG A 181 20.52 -8.40 -15.43
N PRO A 182 21.70 -8.36 -16.09
CA PRO A 182 22.74 -9.36 -15.84
C PRO A 182 23.22 -9.30 -14.39
N ARG A 183 23.33 -10.47 -13.74
CA ARG A 183 23.73 -10.62 -12.32
C ARG A 183 25.14 -10.13 -11.98
N LYS A 184 25.94 -9.74 -12.98
CA LYS A 184 27.33 -9.27 -12.82
C LYS A 184 27.44 -7.76 -12.53
N GLY A 185 26.33 -7.02 -12.43
CA GLY A 185 26.32 -5.58 -12.14
C GLY A 185 26.44 -5.24 -10.64
N LYS A 186 26.83 -3.99 -10.33
CA LYS A 186 26.93 -3.46 -8.94
C LYS A 186 25.59 -3.38 -8.19
N LEU A 187 24.47 -3.40 -8.90
CA LEU A 187 23.13 -3.33 -8.31
C LEU A 187 22.51 -4.73 -8.23
N PRO A 188 21.83 -5.07 -7.12
CA PRO A 188 21.28 -6.40 -6.93
C PRO A 188 20.21 -6.71 -7.98
N ALA A 189 20.40 -7.80 -8.73
CA ALA A 189 19.41 -8.32 -9.66
C ALA A 189 18.28 -9.05 -8.89
N LEU A 190 17.04 -8.90 -9.35
CA LEU A 190 15.92 -9.68 -8.81
C LEU A 190 15.84 -11.04 -9.54
N PRO A 191 15.54 -12.14 -8.84
CA PRO A 191 15.29 -13.41 -9.51
C PRO A 191 14.02 -13.32 -10.39
N PRO A 192 14.09 -13.63 -11.71
CA PRO A 192 12.93 -13.58 -12.60
C PRO A 192 11.73 -14.37 -12.06
N LYS A 193 11.98 -15.59 -11.55
CA LYS A 193 10.96 -16.43 -10.91
C LYS A 193 10.22 -15.74 -9.77
N LEU A 194 10.91 -14.93 -8.96
CA LEU A 194 10.28 -14.20 -7.85
C LEU A 194 9.36 -13.09 -8.38
N VAL A 195 9.76 -12.39 -9.44
CA VAL A 195 8.93 -11.35 -10.06
C VAL A 195 7.67 -11.97 -10.68
N LEU A 196 7.82 -13.07 -11.42
CA LEU A 196 6.69 -13.82 -11.96
C LEU A 196 5.73 -14.28 -10.85
N GLN A 197 6.26 -14.82 -9.75
CA GLN A 197 5.46 -15.24 -8.60
C GLN A 197 4.76 -14.08 -7.88
N THR A 198 5.39 -12.89 -7.83
CA THR A 198 4.83 -11.69 -7.18
C THR A 198 3.59 -11.21 -7.93
N TRP A 199 3.65 -11.16 -9.26
CA TRP A 199 2.64 -10.53 -10.12
C TRP A 199 1.72 -11.53 -10.83
N ALA A 200 1.79 -12.82 -10.48
CA ALA A 200 0.90 -13.86 -11.02
C ALA A 200 -0.57 -13.57 -10.68
N GLY A 201 -1.48 -13.80 -11.63
CA GLY A 201 -2.92 -13.51 -11.49
C GLY A 201 -3.33 -12.04 -11.70
N ILE A 202 -2.41 -11.07 -11.56
CA ILE A 202 -2.78 -9.64 -11.47
C ILE A 202 -2.78 -8.92 -12.83
N LEU A 203 -2.10 -9.45 -13.85
CA LEU A 203 -1.90 -8.78 -15.15
C LEU A 203 -3.03 -9.01 -16.16
N ASP A 204 -4.24 -9.29 -15.67
CA ASP A 204 -5.28 -10.00 -16.39
C ASP A 204 -6.29 -9.09 -17.13
N ASP A 205 -5.81 -8.35 -18.15
CA ASP A 205 -6.70 -7.86 -19.23
C ASP A 205 -6.79 -8.88 -20.40
N LEU A 206 -5.95 -9.92 -20.39
CA LEU A 206 -5.97 -11.05 -21.35
C LEU A 206 -5.69 -12.32 -20.54
N GLY A 207 -6.75 -12.95 -20.01
CA GLY A 207 -6.70 -14.08 -19.08
C GLY A 207 -5.44 -14.95 -19.17
N GLU A 208 -4.86 -15.31 -18.01
CA GLU A 208 -3.57 -16.03 -17.82
C GLU A 208 -3.17 -17.03 -18.92
N ARG A 209 -4.15 -17.68 -19.56
CA ARG A 209 -4.04 -18.53 -20.75
C ARG A 209 -3.33 -17.89 -21.97
N GLN A 210 -3.19 -16.55 -22.04
CA GLN A 210 -2.48 -15.86 -23.12
C GLN A 210 -1.14 -15.25 -22.71
N LEU A 211 -0.74 -15.36 -21.43
CA LEU A 211 0.55 -14.88 -20.96
C LEU A 211 1.63 -15.94 -21.25
N PRO A 212 2.70 -15.59 -21.98
CA PRO A 212 3.90 -16.43 -22.01
C PRO A 212 4.42 -16.65 -20.60
N ALA A 213 4.96 -17.84 -20.32
CA ALA A 213 5.51 -18.17 -19.01
C ALA A 213 6.63 -17.19 -18.55
N ASP A 214 7.30 -16.50 -19.48
CA ASP A 214 8.30 -15.46 -19.22
C ASP A 214 7.90 -14.11 -19.85
N TRP A 215 6.81 -13.51 -19.38
CA TRP A 215 6.31 -12.22 -19.87
C TRP A 215 7.17 -11.00 -19.47
N LEU A 216 8.29 -11.20 -18.77
CA LEU A 216 9.11 -10.11 -18.22
C LEU A 216 9.73 -9.17 -19.26
N ARG A 217 9.82 -9.61 -20.52
CA ARG A 217 10.37 -8.84 -21.65
C ARG A 217 9.32 -8.09 -22.45
N GLU A 218 8.03 -8.34 -22.18
CA GLU A 218 6.93 -7.71 -22.90
C GLU A 218 6.66 -6.28 -22.39
N PRO A 219 6.20 -5.34 -23.23
CA PRO A 219 5.79 -4.00 -22.82
C PRO A 219 4.41 -4.02 -22.13
N ARG A 220 4.27 -4.80 -21.05
CA ARG A 220 3.03 -4.92 -20.27
C ARG A 220 2.99 -3.94 -19.11
N VAL A 221 1.78 -3.43 -18.85
CA VAL A 221 1.37 -2.62 -17.71
C VAL A 221 0.15 -3.27 -17.06
N LEU A 222 -0.08 -2.99 -15.77
CA LEU A 222 -1.34 -3.26 -15.08
C LEU A 222 -2.39 -2.31 -15.66
N VAL A 223 -3.08 -2.79 -16.68
CA VAL A 223 -4.39 -2.32 -17.09
C VAL A 223 -5.34 -3.45 -16.71
N GLY A 224 -6.33 -3.10 -15.90
CA GLY A 224 -7.29 -4.02 -15.34
C GLY A 224 -8.53 -3.21 -15.03
N SER A 225 -9.53 -3.28 -15.90
CA SER A 225 -10.83 -2.62 -15.69
C SER A 225 -11.68 -3.34 -14.62
N ARG A 226 -11.38 -4.61 -14.33
CA ARG A 226 -11.96 -5.38 -13.22
C ARG A 226 -11.38 -5.06 -11.85
N ALA A 227 -10.12 -4.60 -11.80
CA ALA A 227 -9.43 -4.32 -10.55
C ALA A 227 -9.93 -3.03 -9.84
N PHE A 228 -10.79 -2.24 -10.49
CA PHE A 228 -11.30 -0.97 -9.98
C PHE A 228 -12.73 -0.72 -10.49
N PRO A 229 -13.74 -1.49 -10.04
CA PRO A 229 -15.12 -1.22 -10.42
C PRO A 229 -15.54 0.16 -9.91
N PRO A 230 -16.37 0.92 -10.66
CA PRO A 230 -16.93 2.17 -10.16
C PRO A 230 -17.73 1.89 -8.88
N ARG A 231 -17.50 2.70 -7.85
CA ARG A 231 -18.15 2.55 -6.54
C ARG A 231 -19.66 2.65 -6.72
N THR A 232 -20.38 1.52 -6.67
CA THR A 232 -21.84 1.54 -6.51
C THR A 232 -22.15 2.08 -5.13
N GLN A 233 -22.91 3.17 -5.06
CA GLN A 233 -23.41 3.77 -3.81
C GLN A 233 -24.37 2.81 -3.11
N GLN A 234 -23.88 1.73 -2.50
CA GLN A 234 -24.75 0.79 -1.78
C GLN A 234 -23.98 0.03 -0.71
N ARG A 235 -23.54 0.77 0.32
CA ARG A 235 -23.25 0.27 1.67
C ARG A 235 -23.22 1.44 2.66
N ARG A 236 -24.37 2.12 2.79
CA ARG A 236 -24.69 3.01 3.90
C ARG A 236 -26.12 2.72 4.39
N SER A 237 -26.30 1.53 4.92
CA SER A 237 -27.40 1.19 5.81
C SER A 237 -26.99 -0.10 6.50
N ASP A 238 -26.48 0.04 7.72
CA ASP A 238 -26.73 -0.89 8.84
C ASP A 238 -25.71 -0.63 9.95
N SER A 239 -25.90 0.49 10.63
CA SER A 239 -25.44 0.68 12.01
C SER A 239 -26.12 1.91 12.60
N ARG A 240 -27.46 1.88 12.64
CA ARG A 240 -28.27 2.60 13.62
C ARG A 240 -29.45 1.72 13.98
N GLY A 241 -29.49 1.28 15.23
CA GLY A 241 -30.66 0.68 15.84
C GLY A 241 -30.41 -0.69 16.42
N ILE A 242 -29.87 -0.73 17.65
CA ILE A 242 -30.49 -1.52 18.73
C ILE A 242 -30.40 -0.63 19.97
N GLY A 243 -31.56 -0.38 20.59
CA GLY A 243 -31.71 0.38 21.83
C GLY A 243 -31.37 -0.43 23.07
#